data_AF-A0A2G2YF03-F1
#
_entry.id   AF-A0A2G2YF03-F1
#
_cell.length_a   1.000
_cell.length_b   1.000
_cell.length_c   1.000
_cell.angle_alpha   90.00
_cell.angle_beta   90.00
_cell.angle_gamma   90.00
#
_symmetry.space_group_name_H-M   'P 1'
#
loop_
_entity.id
_entity.type
_entity.pdbx_description
1 polymer ?
#
loop_
_entity_poly.entity_id
_entity_poly.type
_entity_poly.pdbx_seq_one_letter_code
_entity_poly.pdbx_strand_id
1 'polypeptide(L)'
;MELYVSDFLVLATGENNEGYIPKVLGLEKFKGEIFHSSEYKSGEKYQGKNVLVVGSGNSGMEISFDLSNYGSSTSIVVRSPEVTEVVVIGAGPSGLAISACLNKLSIKNVVLEKEDCCGYLWKKKTYDRLHLHLSKVFCSLPYKLHATSSPKYMPKKEFIEYLDEYVEKFNIKPKFQSCVELAFFNNEEKKWNVQSRNVASGEMELYVCDFLVLATGENNEGYIPKVLGLENFKGEIIHSSDYKSGKKYEDKKVLVVGSGNSGMEIAFDLSIYGSHTSIVVRSPVISHYS
;
A
#
# COMPACT_ATOMS: atom_id res chain seq x y z
N MET A 1 -19.00 2.53 19.10
CA MET A 1 -17.87 2.38 20.04
C MET A 1 -18.47 1.80 21.30
N GLU A 2 -18.34 0.49 21.49
CA GLU A 2 -18.78 -0.17 22.72
C GLU A 2 -17.74 0.07 23.81
N LEU A 3 -18.20 0.44 25.00
CA LEU A 3 -17.36 0.79 26.13
C LEU A 3 -17.35 -0.39 27.09
N TYR A 4 -16.25 -1.14 27.12
CA TYR A 4 -16.07 -2.28 28.02
C TYR A 4 -15.44 -1.80 29.33
N VAL A 5 -16.00 -2.24 30.45
CA VAL A 5 -15.46 -1.98 31.80
C VAL A 5 -15.01 -3.32 32.37
N SER A 6 -13.71 -3.46 32.65
CA SER A 6 -13.14 -4.67 33.24
C SER A 6 -12.13 -4.32 34.34
N ASP A 7 -11.89 -5.29 35.24
CA ASP A 7 -10.86 -5.20 36.27
C ASP A 7 -9.49 -5.67 35.72
N PHE A 8 -9.51 -6.52 34.68
CA PHE A 8 -8.33 -7.13 34.07
C PHE A 8 -8.46 -7.20 32.54
N LEU A 9 -7.31 -7.17 31.85
CA LEU A 9 -7.18 -7.35 30.42
C LEU A 9 -6.15 -8.45 30.10
N VAL A 10 -6.58 -9.52 29.45
CA VAL A 10 -5.71 -10.60 28.94
C VAL A 10 -5.52 -10.43 27.45
N LEU A 11 -4.28 -10.27 27.01
CA LEU A 11 -3.95 -10.16 25.60
C LEU A 11 -3.53 -11.54 25.09
N ALA A 12 -4.46 -12.25 24.46
CA ALA A 12 -4.26 -13.55 23.84
C ALA A 12 -4.09 -13.41 22.31
N THR A 13 -3.30 -12.41 21.89
CA THR A 13 -3.01 -12.09 20.50
C THR A 13 -1.53 -12.34 20.18
N GLY A 14 -1.25 -13.01 19.06
CA GLY A 14 0.10 -13.29 18.58
C GLY A 14 0.14 -14.51 17.65
N GLU A 15 1.14 -14.58 16.78
CA GLU A 15 1.47 -15.78 16.01
C GLU A 15 2.81 -16.33 16.52
N ASN A 16 2.94 -17.66 16.62
CA ASN A 16 4.22 -18.35 16.87
C ASN A 16 4.99 -17.93 18.14
N ASN A 17 4.31 -17.80 19.29
CA ASN A 17 4.90 -17.51 20.62
C ASN A 17 5.53 -16.11 20.80
N GLU A 18 5.44 -15.21 19.82
CA GLU A 18 5.80 -13.80 20.04
C GLU A 18 4.58 -13.04 20.58
N GLY A 19 4.69 -12.54 21.82
CA GLY A 19 3.62 -11.80 22.46
C GLY A 19 3.41 -10.46 21.77
N TYR A 20 2.17 -10.21 21.32
CA TYR A 20 1.81 -8.96 20.68
C TYR A 20 0.75 -8.24 21.52
N ILE A 21 1.08 -7.03 21.97
CA ILE A 21 0.14 -6.14 22.65
C ILE A 21 -0.43 -5.16 21.61
N PRO A 22 -1.69 -5.33 21.17
CA PRO A 22 -2.30 -4.40 20.23
C PRO A 22 -2.41 -3.01 20.85
N LYS A 23 -2.24 -1.97 20.03
CA LYS A 23 -2.64 -0.62 20.44
C LYS A 23 -4.15 -0.58 20.63
N VAL A 24 -4.58 -0.59 21.88
CA VAL A 24 -5.99 -0.41 22.25
C VAL A 24 -6.18 1.05 22.66
N LEU A 25 -7.11 1.74 22.01
CA LEU A 25 -7.44 3.13 22.28
C LEU A 25 -8.00 3.26 23.71
N GLY A 26 -7.40 4.10 24.56
CA GLY A 26 -7.80 4.27 25.96
C GLY A 26 -7.14 3.30 26.94
N LEU A 27 -6.26 2.41 26.47
CA LEU A 27 -5.52 1.48 27.32
C LEU A 27 -4.65 2.22 28.35
N GLU A 28 -4.14 3.38 28.01
CA GLU A 28 -3.37 4.25 28.90
C GLU A 28 -4.17 4.80 30.10
N LYS A 29 -5.50 4.73 30.04
CA LYS A 29 -6.41 5.13 31.14
C LYS A 29 -6.94 3.93 31.92
N PHE A 30 -6.64 2.71 31.48
CA PHE A 30 -7.07 1.48 32.13
C PHE A 30 -6.28 1.31 33.44
N LYS A 31 -7.00 1.17 34.55
CA LYS A 31 -6.40 1.03 35.89
C LYS A 31 -6.25 -0.42 36.35
N GLY A 32 -6.78 -1.37 35.57
CA GLY A 32 -6.68 -2.79 35.84
C GLY A 32 -5.33 -3.37 35.41
N GLU A 33 -5.09 -4.64 35.76
CA GLU A 33 -3.87 -5.35 35.35
C GLU A 33 -3.99 -5.82 33.90
N ILE A 34 -2.93 -5.59 33.12
CA ILE A 34 -2.80 -5.99 31.70
C ILE A 34 -1.61 -6.94 31.59
N PHE A 35 -1.81 -8.10 30.97
CA PHE A 35 -0.72 -9.06 30.75
C PHE A 35 -0.97 -9.90 29.49
N HIS A 36 0.09 -10.47 28.94
CA HIS A 36 -0.01 -11.34 27.77
C HIS A 36 -0.38 -12.78 28.18
N SER A 37 -1.04 -13.54 27.30
CA SER A 37 -1.48 -14.92 27.57
C SER A 37 -0.33 -15.84 28.02
N SER A 38 0.90 -15.58 27.60
CA SER A 38 2.10 -16.32 28.05
C SER A 38 2.38 -16.22 29.55
N GLU A 39 1.88 -15.16 30.20
CA GLU A 39 2.03 -14.93 31.64
C GLU A 39 0.85 -15.53 32.44
N TYR A 40 -0.22 -15.95 31.76
CA TYR A 40 -1.36 -16.59 32.40
C TYR A 40 -0.97 -17.97 32.96
N LYS A 41 -1.44 -18.29 34.18
CA LYS A 41 -1.20 -19.57 34.86
C LYS A 41 -2.48 -20.27 35.27
N SER A 42 -3.40 -19.56 35.91
CA SER A 42 -4.71 -20.08 36.33
C SER A 42 -5.71 -18.95 36.58
N GLY A 43 -6.99 -19.30 36.58
CA GLY A 43 -8.11 -18.39 36.80
C GLY A 43 -8.32 -18.00 38.27
N GLU A 44 -7.64 -18.68 39.20
CA GLU A 44 -7.84 -18.55 40.65
C GLU A 44 -7.73 -17.10 41.15
N LYS A 45 -6.74 -16.35 40.66
CA LYS A 45 -6.54 -14.95 41.09
C LYS A 45 -7.60 -13.97 40.59
N TYR A 46 -8.50 -14.40 39.71
CA TYR A 46 -9.51 -13.57 39.05
C TYR A 46 -10.94 -13.88 39.50
N GLN A 47 -11.11 -14.76 40.49
CA GLN A 47 -12.44 -15.13 41.00
C GLN A 47 -13.29 -13.90 41.36
N GLY A 48 -14.50 -13.83 40.80
CA GLY A 48 -15.44 -12.73 41.01
C GLY A 48 -15.05 -11.40 40.34
N LYS A 49 -14.05 -11.39 39.45
CA LYS A 49 -13.59 -10.20 38.72
C LYS A 49 -14.13 -10.17 37.29
N ASN A 50 -14.18 -8.98 36.71
CA ASN A 50 -14.46 -8.80 35.29
C ASN A 50 -13.16 -8.89 34.49
N VAL A 51 -13.06 -9.85 33.59
CA VAL A 51 -11.86 -10.10 32.79
C VAL A 51 -12.19 -9.98 31.31
N LEU A 52 -11.45 -9.14 30.59
CA LEU A 52 -11.55 -8.99 29.16
C LEU A 52 -10.42 -9.75 28.48
N VAL A 53 -10.72 -10.75 27.66
CA VAL A 53 -9.75 -11.51 26.87
C VAL A 53 -9.77 -10.99 25.43
N VAL A 54 -8.63 -10.53 24.93
CA VAL A 54 -8.47 -10.03 23.56
C VAL A 54 -7.84 -11.13 22.71
N GLY A 55 -8.58 -11.59 21.70
CA GLY A 55 -8.19 -12.68 20.81
C GLY A 55 -8.97 -13.97 21.09
N SER A 56 -9.44 -14.62 20.02
CA SER A 56 -10.17 -15.90 20.07
C SER A 56 -9.36 -17.08 19.51
N GLY A 57 -8.02 -16.98 19.53
CA GLY A 57 -7.17 -18.13 19.25
C GLY A 57 -7.28 -19.20 20.34
N ASN A 58 -6.58 -20.33 20.18
CA ASN A 58 -6.64 -21.45 21.14
C ASN A 58 -6.39 -20.99 22.58
N SER A 59 -5.30 -20.25 22.82
CA SER A 59 -5.01 -19.71 24.16
C SER A 59 -6.10 -18.78 24.68
N GLY A 60 -6.66 -17.92 23.82
CA GLY A 60 -7.75 -17.02 24.22
C GLY A 60 -9.00 -17.79 24.66
N MET A 61 -9.35 -18.85 23.95
CA MET A 61 -10.49 -19.71 24.29
C MET A 61 -10.23 -20.53 25.56
N GLU A 62 -9.04 -21.13 25.71
CA GLU A 62 -8.66 -21.91 26.90
C GLU A 62 -8.62 -21.05 28.16
N ILE A 63 -7.99 -19.88 28.09
CA ILE A 63 -7.94 -18.93 29.21
C ILE A 63 -9.36 -18.48 29.58
N SER A 64 -10.20 -18.19 28.59
CA SER A 64 -11.57 -17.76 28.85
C SER A 64 -12.40 -18.84 29.53
N PHE A 65 -12.20 -20.10 29.15
CA PHE A 65 -12.83 -21.24 29.78
C PHE A 65 -12.35 -21.44 31.22
N ASP A 66 -11.04 -21.36 31.46
CA ASP A 66 -10.46 -21.49 32.80
C ASP A 66 -10.92 -20.36 33.73
N LEU A 67 -10.87 -19.11 33.29
CA LEU A 67 -11.40 -17.95 34.03
C LEU A 67 -12.86 -18.13 34.44
N SER A 68 -13.68 -18.68 33.53
CA SER A 68 -15.10 -18.95 33.78
C SER A 68 -15.29 -20.07 34.81
N ASN A 69 -14.48 -21.12 34.78
CA ASN A 69 -14.51 -22.21 35.77
C ASN A 69 -14.15 -21.72 37.18
N TYR A 70 -13.26 -20.72 37.29
CA TYR A 70 -12.92 -20.07 38.56
C TYR A 70 -13.90 -18.95 38.97
N GLY A 71 -15.03 -18.79 38.26
CA GLY A 71 -16.09 -17.85 38.63
C GLY A 71 -15.79 -16.38 38.30
N SER A 72 -14.95 -16.11 37.30
CA SER A 72 -14.74 -14.76 36.76
C SER A 72 -15.85 -14.42 35.76
N SER A 73 -16.23 -13.14 35.68
CA SER A 73 -17.09 -12.64 34.60
C SER A 73 -16.22 -12.34 33.38
N THR A 74 -16.19 -13.27 32.43
CA THR A 74 -15.24 -13.24 31.31
C THR A 74 -15.93 -12.78 30.03
N SER A 75 -15.34 -11.79 29.35
CA SER A 75 -15.74 -11.35 28.01
C SER A 75 -14.60 -11.57 27.03
N ILE A 76 -14.90 -12.04 25.81
CA ILE A 76 -13.91 -12.17 24.73
C ILE A 76 -14.17 -11.09 23.71
N VAL A 77 -13.12 -10.37 23.31
CA VAL A 77 -13.14 -9.43 22.19
C VAL A 77 -12.23 -9.96 21.10
N VAL A 78 -12.76 -10.03 19.90
CA VAL A 78 -12.03 -10.46 18.70
C VAL A 78 -11.90 -9.27 17.78
N ARG A 79 -10.76 -9.14 17.08
CA ARG A 79 -10.64 -8.19 15.97
C ARG A 79 -11.65 -8.61 14.90
N SER A 80 -12.70 -7.82 14.71
CA SER A 80 -13.61 -8.01 13.58
C SER A 80 -12.99 -7.43 12.31
N PRO A 81 -13.16 -8.08 11.15
CA PRO A 81 -12.74 -7.49 9.89
C PRO A 81 -13.49 -6.20 9.62
N GLU A 82 -12.84 -5.25 8.94
CA GLU A 82 -13.52 -4.07 8.42
C GLU A 82 -14.41 -4.50 7.24
N VAL A 83 -15.72 -4.25 7.35
CA VAL A 83 -16.69 -4.62 6.32
C VAL A 83 -16.97 -3.41 5.43
N THR A 84 -16.75 -3.56 4.13
CA THR A 84 -16.99 -2.53 3.12
C THR A 84 -17.58 -3.17 1.86
N GLU A 85 -18.18 -2.40 0.95
CA GLU A 85 -18.72 -2.98 -0.29
C GLU A 85 -17.58 -3.27 -1.28
N VAL A 86 -16.62 -2.34 -1.41
CA VAL A 86 -15.51 -2.46 -2.35
C VAL A 86 -14.15 -2.24 -1.68
N VAL A 87 -13.20 -3.15 -1.92
CA VAL A 87 -11.78 -2.93 -1.63
C VAL A 87 -11.06 -2.66 -2.95
N VAL A 88 -10.33 -1.54 -3.02
CA VAL A 88 -9.48 -1.17 -4.16
C VAL A 88 -8.03 -1.28 -3.75
N ILE A 89 -7.23 -2.06 -4.48
CA ILE A 89 -5.80 -2.23 -4.21
C ILE A 89 -4.99 -1.35 -5.16
N GLY A 90 -4.32 -0.35 -4.61
CA GLY A 90 -3.46 0.61 -5.33
C GLY A 90 -4.10 2.01 -5.44
N ALA A 91 -3.34 3.04 -5.07
CA ALA A 91 -3.69 4.45 -5.19
C ALA A 91 -2.98 5.15 -6.37
N GLY A 92 -2.78 4.41 -7.46
CA GLY A 92 -2.43 4.97 -8.76
C GLY A 92 -3.62 5.63 -9.46
N PRO A 93 -3.43 6.23 -10.65
CA PRO A 93 -4.50 6.92 -11.39
C PRO A 93 -5.78 6.08 -11.56
N SER A 94 -5.65 4.79 -11.86
CA SER A 94 -6.79 3.86 -12.00
C SER A 94 -7.56 3.64 -10.69
N GLY A 95 -6.85 3.40 -9.59
CA GLY A 95 -7.49 3.18 -8.29
C GLY A 95 -8.19 4.43 -7.76
N LEU A 96 -7.57 5.60 -7.95
CA LEU A 96 -8.18 6.89 -7.62
C LEU A 96 -9.44 7.15 -8.46
N ALA A 97 -9.39 6.91 -9.77
CA ALA A 97 -10.55 7.05 -10.65
C ALA A 97 -11.72 6.16 -10.20
N ILE A 98 -11.44 4.90 -9.86
CA ILE A 98 -12.47 3.96 -9.39
C ILE A 98 -13.07 4.45 -8.07
N SER A 99 -12.25 4.82 -7.09
CA SER A 99 -12.73 5.34 -5.81
C SER A 99 -13.58 6.61 -5.98
N ALA A 100 -13.19 7.53 -6.87
CA ALA A 100 -14.02 8.70 -7.18
C ALA A 100 -15.38 8.33 -7.79
N CYS A 101 -15.43 7.37 -8.72
CA CYS A 101 -16.68 6.87 -9.28
C CYS A 101 -17.57 6.25 -8.20
N LEU A 102 -17.00 5.41 -7.34
CA LEU A 102 -17.72 4.76 -6.22
C LEU A 102 -18.25 5.79 -5.22
N ASN A 103 -17.42 6.78 -4.84
CA ASN A 103 -17.83 7.88 -3.96
C ASN A 103 -18.98 8.69 -4.56
N LYS A 104 -18.96 8.94 -5.88
CA LYS A 104 -20.04 9.66 -6.58
C LYS A 104 -21.36 8.90 -6.55
N LEU A 105 -21.30 7.56 -6.56
CA LEU A 105 -22.43 6.66 -6.43
C LEU A 105 -22.81 6.33 -4.98
N SER A 106 -22.11 6.92 -4.00
CA SER A 106 -22.28 6.63 -2.56
C SER A 106 -22.05 5.15 -2.18
N ILE A 107 -21.21 4.44 -2.95
CA ILE A 107 -20.81 3.06 -2.67
C ILE A 107 -19.61 3.09 -1.71
N LYS A 108 -19.72 2.39 -0.58
CA LYS A 108 -18.65 2.35 0.42
C LYS A 108 -17.43 1.63 -0.14
N ASN A 109 -16.28 2.28 -0.08
CA ASN A 109 -15.03 1.71 -0.55
C ASN A 109 -13.85 2.12 0.31
N VAL A 110 -12.82 1.28 0.29
CA VAL A 110 -11.50 1.56 0.87
C VAL A 110 -10.44 1.37 -0.20
N VAL A 111 -9.48 2.28 -0.26
CA VAL A 111 -8.30 2.16 -1.13
C VAL A 111 -7.12 1.77 -0.25
N LEU A 112 -6.50 0.63 -0.52
CA LEU A 112 -5.31 0.14 0.17
C LEU A 112 -4.09 0.41 -0.72
N GLU A 113 -3.14 1.19 -0.21
CA GLU A 113 -1.91 1.53 -0.92
C GLU A 113 -0.72 1.07 -0.08
N LYS A 114 0.17 0.28 -0.70
CA LYS A 114 1.38 -0.25 -0.05
C LYS A 114 2.35 0.87 0.32
N GLU A 115 2.42 1.90 -0.50
CA GLU A 115 3.34 3.01 -0.33
C GLU A 115 2.75 4.11 0.55
N ASP A 116 3.53 5.17 0.80
CA ASP A 116 3.19 6.28 1.69
C ASP A 116 2.45 7.44 1.02
N CYS A 117 2.14 7.35 -0.28
CA CYS A 117 1.46 8.41 -1.02
C CYS A 117 0.71 7.92 -2.27
N CYS A 118 -0.31 8.67 -2.68
CA CYS A 118 -0.98 8.49 -3.96
C CYS A 118 -0.02 8.68 -5.13
N GLY A 119 -0.21 7.90 -6.20
CA GLY A 119 0.61 8.02 -7.40
C GLY A 119 2.10 7.84 -7.14
N TYR A 120 2.49 7.00 -6.18
CA TYR A 120 3.89 6.81 -5.75
C TYR A 120 4.87 6.64 -6.93
N LEU A 121 4.52 5.84 -7.94
CA LEU A 121 5.34 5.68 -9.14
C LEU A 121 5.66 7.03 -9.78
N TRP A 122 4.65 7.87 -9.98
CA TRP A 122 4.79 9.22 -10.54
C TRP A 122 5.58 10.14 -9.63
N LYS A 123 5.34 10.12 -8.32
CA LYS A 123 6.05 11.02 -7.39
C LYS A 123 7.51 10.62 -7.19
N LYS A 124 7.78 9.33 -7.00
CA LYS A 124 9.06 8.83 -6.46
C LYS A 124 9.88 7.94 -7.39
N LYS A 125 9.32 7.40 -8.48
CA LYS A 125 10.05 6.45 -9.36
C LYS A 125 10.28 6.95 -10.78
N THR A 126 9.64 8.03 -11.18
CA THR A 126 9.89 8.67 -12.49
C THR A 126 10.97 9.74 -12.40
N TYR A 127 11.61 10.02 -13.53
CA TYR A 127 12.59 11.09 -13.72
C TYR A 127 11.93 12.46 -13.92
N ASP A 128 12.69 13.53 -13.69
CA ASP A 128 12.13 14.88 -13.51
C ASP A 128 11.63 15.50 -14.81
N ARG A 129 12.28 15.18 -15.94
CA ARG A 129 11.91 15.67 -17.27
C ARG A 129 10.65 15.01 -17.85
N LEU A 130 10.12 13.95 -17.23
CA LEU A 130 9.05 13.14 -17.81
C LEU A 130 7.84 14.01 -18.23
N HIS A 131 7.39 13.80 -19.46
CA HIS A 131 6.11 14.28 -19.97
C HIS A 131 5.22 13.08 -20.30
N LEU A 132 3.90 13.26 -20.22
CA LEU A 132 2.96 12.24 -20.69
C LEU A 132 3.16 12.02 -22.19
N HIS A 133 3.30 10.76 -22.61
CA HIS A 133 3.40 10.39 -24.02
C HIS A 133 2.04 10.46 -24.74
N LEU A 134 0.93 10.44 -23.98
CA LEU A 134 -0.42 10.62 -24.49
C LEU A 134 -0.87 12.07 -24.30
N SER A 135 -1.74 12.52 -25.21
CA SER A 135 -2.39 13.83 -25.09
C SER A 135 -3.21 13.89 -23.81
N LYS A 136 -3.22 15.06 -23.14
CA LYS A 136 -3.94 15.31 -21.88
C LYS A 136 -5.39 14.81 -21.90
N VAL A 137 -6.07 14.86 -23.04
CA VAL A 137 -7.47 14.42 -23.18
C VAL A 137 -7.63 12.94 -22.79
N PHE A 138 -6.66 12.09 -23.14
CA PHE A 138 -6.68 10.66 -22.81
C PHE A 138 -6.20 10.35 -21.39
N CYS A 139 -5.63 11.34 -20.71
CA CYS A 139 -5.11 11.20 -19.35
C CYS A 139 -6.02 11.86 -18.31
N SER A 140 -7.22 12.31 -18.70
CA SER A 140 -8.22 12.83 -17.76
C SER A 140 -8.88 11.68 -17.02
N LEU A 141 -8.92 11.74 -15.70
CA LEU A 141 -9.70 10.84 -14.87
C LEU A 141 -11.19 11.24 -14.88
N PRO A 142 -12.10 10.28 -14.62
CA PRO A 142 -13.54 10.53 -14.60
C PRO A 142 -13.90 11.76 -13.76
N TYR A 143 -14.83 12.57 -14.25
CA TYR A 143 -15.37 13.76 -13.56
C TYR A 143 -14.38 14.91 -13.29
N LYS A 144 -13.14 14.84 -13.80
CA LYS A 144 -12.19 15.96 -13.75
C LYS A 144 -11.34 16.00 -15.02
N LEU A 145 -11.74 16.84 -15.97
CA LEU A 145 -10.90 17.14 -17.14
C LEU A 145 -9.69 17.96 -16.72
N HIS A 146 -8.60 17.83 -17.48
CA HIS A 146 -7.46 18.75 -17.39
C HIS A 146 -7.87 20.17 -17.79
N ALA A 147 -7.18 21.18 -17.26
CA ALA A 147 -7.44 22.56 -17.62
C ALA A 147 -7.19 22.79 -19.12
N THR A 148 -7.97 23.69 -19.73
CA THR A 148 -7.81 24.06 -21.14
C THR A 148 -6.43 24.65 -21.41
N SER A 149 -5.88 25.39 -20.45
CA SER A 149 -4.53 25.98 -20.46
C SER A 149 -3.39 24.97 -20.31
N SER A 150 -3.64 23.75 -19.82
CA SER A 150 -2.57 22.76 -19.63
C SER A 150 -1.92 22.34 -20.97
N PRO A 151 -0.62 22.01 -21.00
CA PRO A 151 0.06 21.53 -22.21
C PRO A 151 -0.59 20.27 -22.80
N LYS A 152 -0.46 20.08 -24.12
CA LYS A 152 -0.96 18.86 -24.80
C LYS A 152 -0.32 17.60 -24.21
N TYR A 153 0.99 17.63 -23.99
CA TYR A 153 1.77 16.58 -23.32
C TYR A 153 2.17 17.12 -21.95
N MET A 154 1.47 16.66 -20.92
CA MET A 154 1.57 17.27 -19.60
C MET A 154 2.91 16.91 -18.93
N PRO A 155 3.63 17.88 -18.35
CA PRO A 155 4.79 17.58 -17.51
C PRO A 155 4.40 16.76 -16.28
N LYS A 156 5.31 15.92 -15.79
CA LYS A 156 5.15 15.12 -14.56
C LYS A 156 4.58 15.93 -13.39
N LYS A 157 5.11 17.13 -13.16
CA LYS A 157 4.73 18.00 -12.04
C LYS A 157 3.23 18.35 -12.08
N GLU A 158 2.75 18.84 -13.22
CA GLU A 158 1.33 19.18 -13.42
C GLU A 158 0.43 17.95 -13.28
N PHE A 159 0.89 16.78 -13.74
CA PHE A 159 0.12 15.54 -13.58
C PHE A 159 0.01 15.10 -12.11
N ILE A 160 1.08 15.27 -11.33
CA ILE A 160 1.06 14.99 -9.88
C ILE A 160 0.09 15.95 -9.17
N GLU A 161 0.17 17.25 -9.46
CA GLU A 161 -0.75 18.25 -8.91
C GLU A 161 -2.21 17.92 -9.27
N TYR A 162 -2.44 17.51 -10.52
CA TYR A 162 -3.76 17.06 -10.96
C TYR A 162 -4.30 15.88 -10.13
N LEU A 163 -3.45 14.89 -9.80
CA LEU A 163 -3.84 13.74 -8.97
C LEU A 163 -4.12 14.14 -7.53
N ASP A 164 -3.31 15.03 -6.95
CA ASP A 164 -3.50 15.51 -5.58
C ASP A 164 -4.82 16.27 -5.43
N GLU A 165 -5.10 17.19 -6.36
CA GLU A 165 -6.40 17.86 -6.45
C GLU A 165 -7.57 16.88 -6.69
N TYR A 166 -7.33 15.78 -7.40
CA TYR A 166 -8.36 14.77 -7.67
C TYR A 166 -8.74 14.05 -6.37
N VAL A 167 -7.74 13.64 -5.57
CA VAL A 167 -7.94 13.01 -4.27
C VAL A 167 -8.75 13.91 -3.35
N GLU A 168 -8.40 15.19 -3.27
CA GLU A 168 -9.11 16.18 -2.46
C GLU A 168 -10.55 16.39 -2.95
N LYS A 169 -10.74 16.64 -4.25
CA LYS A 169 -12.05 16.92 -4.85
C LYS A 169 -13.06 15.79 -4.63
N PHE A 170 -12.62 14.54 -4.68
CA PHE A 170 -13.49 13.37 -4.51
C PHE A 170 -13.43 12.77 -3.11
N ASN A 171 -12.77 13.45 -2.15
CA ASN A 171 -12.63 13.03 -0.76
C ASN A 171 -12.14 11.57 -0.64
N ILE A 172 -11.18 11.19 -1.48
CA ILE A 172 -10.59 9.86 -1.47
C ILE A 172 -9.60 9.80 -0.31
N LYS A 173 -9.72 8.78 0.54
CA LYS A 173 -8.85 8.61 1.71
C LYS A 173 -8.19 7.24 1.65
N PRO A 174 -7.09 7.08 0.89
CA PRO A 174 -6.37 5.82 0.87
C PRO A 174 -5.75 5.53 2.23
N LYS A 175 -5.78 4.27 2.62
CA LYS A 175 -4.94 3.76 3.71
C LYS A 175 -3.58 3.44 3.13
N PHE A 176 -2.61 4.27 3.50
CA PHE A 176 -1.22 4.12 3.11
C PHE A 176 -0.52 3.09 3.96
N GLN A 177 0.61 2.60 3.46
CA GLN A 177 1.39 1.54 4.09
C GLN A 177 0.60 0.25 4.28
N SER A 178 -0.48 0.03 3.52
CA SER A 178 -1.33 -1.16 3.57
C SER A 178 -0.94 -2.10 2.43
N CYS A 179 -0.05 -3.05 2.71
CA CYS A 179 0.38 -4.07 1.74
C CYS A 179 -0.61 -5.23 1.76
N VAL A 180 -1.36 -5.44 0.69
CA VAL A 180 -2.22 -6.63 0.59
C VAL A 180 -1.35 -7.85 0.30
N GLU A 181 -1.38 -8.84 1.18
CA GLU A 181 -0.57 -10.06 1.09
C GLU A 181 -1.38 -11.25 0.59
N LEU A 182 -2.68 -11.30 0.92
CA LEU A 182 -3.57 -12.37 0.55
C LEU A 182 -4.98 -11.83 0.30
N ALA A 183 -5.64 -12.36 -0.74
CA ALA A 183 -7.06 -12.16 -0.95
C ALA A 183 -7.68 -13.46 -1.47
N PHE A 184 -8.79 -13.88 -0.88
CA PHE A 184 -9.51 -15.09 -1.29
C PHE A 184 -11.01 -14.89 -1.22
N PHE A 185 -11.75 -15.59 -2.07
CA PHE A 185 -13.20 -15.53 -2.09
C PHE A 185 -13.78 -16.65 -1.22
N ASN A 186 -14.61 -16.28 -0.24
CA ASN A 186 -15.38 -17.22 0.55
C ASN A 186 -16.68 -17.56 -0.19
N ASN A 187 -16.81 -18.80 -0.65
CA ASN A 187 -17.97 -19.26 -1.41
C ASN A 187 -19.26 -19.35 -0.58
N GLU A 188 -19.16 -19.60 0.73
CA GLU A 188 -20.31 -19.71 1.62
C GLU A 188 -20.92 -18.33 1.88
N GLU A 189 -20.07 -17.36 2.21
CA GLU A 189 -20.47 -15.98 2.50
C GLU A 189 -20.68 -15.15 1.22
N LYS A 190 -20.18 -15.64 0.08
CA LYS A 190 -20.12 -14.93 -1.21
C LYS A 190 -19.40 -13.58 -1.11
N LYS A 191 -18.31 -13.53 -0.35
CA LYS A 191 -17.52 -12.31 -0.09
C LYS A 191 -16.04 -12.55 -0.23
N TRP A 192 -15.31 -11.50 -0.58
CA TRP A 192 -13.86 -11.45 -0.54
C TRP A 192 -13.36 -11.22 0.87
N ASN A 193 -12.36 -11.99 1.27
CA ASN A 193 -11.56 -11.79 2.46
C ASN A 193 -10.19 -11.29 2.01
N VAL A 194 -9.77 -10.14 2.52
CA VAL A 194 -8.51 -9.48 2.15
C VAL A 194 -7.67 -9.26 3.40
N GLN A 195 -6.43 -9.76 3.37
CA GLN A 195 -5.45 -9.57 4.42
C GLN A 195 -4.45 -8.52 3.99
N SER A 196 -4.35 -7.44 4.76
CA SER A 196 -3.39 -6.37 4.53
C SER A 196 -2.48 -6.22 5.73
N ARG A 197 -1.17 -6.23 5.48
CA ARG A 197 -0.17 -5.90 6.48
C ARG A 197 0.16 -4.42 6.41
N ASN A 198 0.06 -3.74 7.54
CA ASN A 198 0.59 -2.40 7.68
C ASN A 198 2.13 -2.47 7.69
N VAL A 199 2.79 -1.90 6.69
CA VAL A 199 4.24 -2.01 6.47
C VAL A 199 5.05 -1.33 7.58
N ALA A 200 4.51 -0.27 8.21
CA ALA A 200 5.22 0.46 9.25
C ALA A 200 5.12 -0.19 10.64
N SER A 201 3.97 -0.78 10.95
CA SER A 201 3.70 -1.37 12.28
C SER A 201 3.78 -2.90 12.30
N GLY A 202 3.76 -3.55 11.13
CA GLY A 202 3.67 -5.01 11.01
C GLY A 202 2.25 -5.57 11.28
N GLU A 203 1.30 -4.72 11.67
CA GLU A 203 -0.05 -5.13 12.05
C GLU A 203 -0.83 -5.72 10.87
N MET A 204 -1.50 -6.85 11.11
CA MET A 204 -2.44 -7.43 10.16
C MET A 204 -3.84 -6.81 10.33
N GLU A 205 -4.36 -6.30 9.24
CA GLU A 205 -5.72 -5.81 9.06
C GLU A 205 -6.48 -6.77 8.14
N LEU A 206 -7.74 -7.05 8.50
CA LEU A 206 -8.63 -7.91 7.74
C LEU A 206 -9.79 -7.09 7.19
N TYR A 207 -10.09 -7.28 5.91
CA TYR A 207 -11.23 -6.66 5.25
C TYR A 207 -12.13 -7.73 4.66
N VAL A 208 -13.44 -7.50 4.75
CA VAL A 208 -14.44 -8.33 4.08
C VAL A 208 -15.25 -7.44 3.14
N CYS A 209 -15.34 -7.83 1.87
CA CYS A 209 -16.03 -7.03 0.87
C CYS A 209 -16.78 -7.83 -0.18
N ASP A 210 -17.73 -7.19 -0.85
CA ASP A 210 -18.51 -7.81 -1.93
C ASP A 210 -17.70 -7.82 -3.24
N PHE A 211 -16.93 -6.74 -3.48
CA PHE A 211 -16.10 -6.59 -4.68
C PHE A 211 -14.64 -6.26 -4.35
N LEU A 212 -13.74 -6.87 -5.12
CA LEU A 212 -12.31 -6.60 -5.06
C LEU A 212 -11.84 -6.02 -6.40
N VAL A 213 -11.15 -4.88 -6.34
CA VAL A 213 -10.61 -4.19 -7.51
C VAL A 213 -9.08 -4.18 -7.42
N LEU A 214 -8.43 -4.71 -8.46
CA LEU A 214 -6.98 -4.69 -8.59
C LEU A 214 -6.56 -3.51 -9.47
N ALA A 215 -5.97 -2.48 -8.84
CA ALA A 215 -5.45 -1.28 -9.49
C ALA A 215 -3.95 -1.08 -9.19
N THR A 216 -3.21 -2.19 -9.07
CA THR A 216 -1.79 -2.23 -8.69
C THR A 216 -0.83 -1.73 -9.79
N GLY A 217 -1.33 -1.57 -11.02
CA GLY A 217 -0.50 -1.25 -12.19
C GLY A 217 0.41 -2.42 -12.60
N GLU A 218 1.29 -2.17 -13.58
CA GLU A 218 2.33 -3.12 -13.96
C GLU A 218 3.44 -3.12 -12.90
N ASN A 219 3.82 -4.32 -12.44
CA ASN A 219 4.93 -4.51 -11.49
C ASN A 219 6.26 -4.12 -12.17
N ASN A 220 6.65 -2.85 -12.02
CA ASN A 220 7.97 -2.33 -12.43
C ASN A 220 9.02 -2.59 -11.35
N GLU A 221 9.13 -3.83 -10.85
CA GLU A 221 10.38 -4.20 -10.17
C GLU A 221 11.51 -4.03 -11.17
N GLY A 222 12.44 -3.13 -10.87
CA GLY A 222 13.51 -2.78 -11.78
C GLY A 222 14.35 -4.01 -12.09
N TYR A 223 14.20 -4.55 -13.30
CA TYR A 223 14.95 -5.72 -13.72
C TYR A 223 16.26 -5.26 -14.36
N ILE A 224 17.36 -5.44 -13.64
CA ILE A 224 18.72 -5.32 -14.21
C ILE A 224 19.14 -6.71 -14.67
N PRO A 225 19.26 -6.97 -15.99
CA PRO A 225 19.64 -8.29 -16.49
C PRO A 225 21.03 -8.68 -15.98
N LYS A 226 21.19 -9.96 -15.61
CA LYS A 226 22.52 -10.50 -15.32
C LYS A 226 23.30 -10.60 -16.64
N VAL A 227 24.26 -9.72 -16.84
CA VAL A 227 25.21 -9.76 -17.97
C VAL A 227 26.53 -10.31 -17.46
N LEU A 228 27.13 -11.27 -18.17
CA LEU A 228 28.44 -11.82 -17.81
C LEU A 228 29.47 -10.69 -17.70
N GLY A 229 30.16 -10.59 -16.55
CA GLY A 229 31.17 -9.57 -16.30
C GLY A 229 30.63 -8.25 -15.74
N LEU A 230 29.30 -8.10 -15.58
CA LEU A 230 28.68 -6.91 -15.00
C LEU A 230 29.09 -6.70 -13.54
N GLU A 231 29.33 -7.79 -12.81
CA GLU A 231 29.83 -7.80 -11.43
C GLU A 231 31.23 -7.19 -11.26
N ASN A 232 32.01 -7.10 -12.34
CA ASN A 232 33.35 -6.50 -12.34
C ASN A 232 33.33 -5.04 -12.85
N PHE A 233 32.17 -4.52 -13.24
CA PHE A 233 32.03 -3.15 -13.69
C PHE A 233 32.17 -2.18 -12.52
N LYS A 234 33.18 -1.31 -12.59
CA LYS A 234 33.51 -0.36 -11.51
C LYS A 234 32.64 0.91 -11.50
N GLY A 235 31.80 1.09 -12.52
CA GLY A 235 30.90 2.23 -12.63
C GLY A 235 29.55 1.99 -11.96
N GLU A 236 28.76 3.04 -11.85
CA GLU A 236 27.40 2.96 -11.32
C GLU A 236 26.47 2.24 -12.32
N ILE A 237 25.64 1.33 -11.80
CA ILE A 237 24.59 0.63 -12.54
C ILE A 237 23.28 0.93 -11.83
N ILE A 238 22.33 1.54 -12.55
CA ILE A 238 21.00 1.86 -12.03
C ILE A 238 19.93 1.42 -13.02
N HIS A 239 18.76 1.06 -12.51
CA HIS A 239 17.57 0.87 -13.33
C HIS A 239 16.91 2.23 -13.63
N SER A 240 16.11 2.31 -14.70
CA SER A 240 15.41 3.54 -15.08
C SER A 240 14.51 4.13 -13.99
N SER A 241 14.01 3.29 -13.07
CA SER A 241 13.22 3.69 -11.90
C SER A 241 13.99 4.48 -10.84
N ASP A 242 15.33 4.36 -10.85
CA ASP A 242 16.21 5.04 -9.90
C ASP A 242 16.91 6.25 -10.53
N TYR A 243 16.75 6.44 -11.84
CA TYR A 243 17.21 7.64 -12.55
C TYR A 243 16.33 8.85 -12.22
N LYS A 244 16.97 10.01 -11.99
CA LYS A 244 16.27 11.27 -11.66
C LYS A 244 16.50 12.37 -12.68
N SER A 245 17.76 12.65 -12.99
CA SER A 245 18.16 13.73 -13.87
C SER A 245 19.56 13.48 -14.44
N GLY A 246 19.77 13.95 -15.66
CA GLY A 246 21.05 13.87 -16.36
C GLY A 246 22.14 14.71 -15.71
N LYS A 247 21.76 15.69 -14.88
CA LYS A 247 22.68 16.57 -14.15
C LYS A 247 23.74 15.82 -13.34
N LYS A 248 23.41 14.65 -12.76
CA LYS A 248 24.36 13.82 -12.00
C LYS A 248 25.48 13.24 -12.89
N TYR A 249 25.27 13.22 -14.19
CA TYR A 249 26.10 12.55 -15.18
C TYR A 249 26.79 13.50 -16.17
N GLU A 250 26.73 14.81 -15.92
CA GLU A 250 27.44 15.83 -16.69
C GLU A 250 28.91 15.43 -16.92
N ASP A 251 29.38 15.56 -18.17
CA ASP A 251 30.69 15.15 -18.68
C ASP A 251 31.06 13.66 -18.51
N LYS A 252 30.14 12.80 -18.04
CA LYS A 252 30.37 11.35 -17.92
C LYS A 252 30.01 10.61 -19.20
N LYS A 253 30.64 9.45 -19.38
CA LYS A 253 30.26 8.47 -20.39
C LYS A 253 29.17 7.58 -19.84
N VAL A 254 27.99 7.60 -20.45
CA VAL A 254 26.81 6.87 -19.97
C VAL A 254 26.26 5.96 -21.07
N LEU A 255 26.05 4.69 -20.72
CA LEU A 255 25.44 3.70 -21.60
C LEU A 255 23.99 3.46 -21.16
N VAL A 256 23.03 3.76 -22.03
CA VAL A 256 21.62 3.45 -21.82
C VAL A 256 21.28 2.15 -22.54
N VAL A 257 20.79 1.15 -21.80
CA VAL A 257 20.43 -0.16 -22.35
C VAL A 257 18.91 -0.23 -22.52
N GLY A 258 18.46 -0.30 -23.78
CA GLY A 258 17.04 -0.33 -24.16
C GLY A 258 16.57 0.98 -24.81
N SER A 259 15.70 0.85 -25.82
CA SER A 259 15.14 1.96 -26.62
C SER A 259 13.62 2.09 -26.48
N GLY A 260 13.05 1.64 -25.37
CA GLY A 260 11.66 1.97 -25.03
C GLY A 260 11.53 3.44 -24.63
N ASN A 261 10.30 3.90 -24.33
CA ASN A 261 10.03 5.30 -23.97
C ASN A 261 10.99 5.84 -22.91
N SER A 262 11.18 5.11 -21.80
CA SER A 262 12.10 5.50 -20.73
C SER A 262 13.55 5.58 -21.21
N GLY A 263 14.02 4.62 -22.01
CA GLY A 263 15.41 4.60 -22.49
C GLY A 263 15.71 5.79 -23.42
N MET A 264 14.78 6.12 -24.32
CA MET A 264 14.95 7.26 -25.22
C MET A 264 14.91 8.61 -24.48
N GLU A 265 13.96 8.79 -23.57
CA GLU A 265 13.85 10.01 -22.76
C GLU A 265 15.06 10.22 -21.84
N ILE A 266 15.54 9.15 -21.19
CA ILE A 266 16.75 9.22 -20.34
C ILE A 266 17.97 9.57 -21.18
N ALA A 267 18.15 8.92 -22.35
CA ALA A 267 19.27 9.22 -23.22
C ALA A 267 19.25 10.67 -23.73
N PHE A 268 18.06 11.19 -24.04
CA PHE A 268 17.88 12.57 -24.43
C PHE A 268 18.18 13.54 -23.28
N ASP A 269 17.70 13.26 -22.07
CA ASP A 269 17.98 14.07 -20.88
C ASP A 269 19.49 14.12 -20.56
N LEU A 270 20.18 12.96 -20.61
CA LEU A 270 21.63 12.88 -20.45
C LEU A 270 22.39 13.73 -21.47
N SER A 271 21.99 13.67 -22.75
CA SER A 271 22.57 14.46 -23.83
C SER A 271 22.42 15.97 -23.58
N ILE A 272 21.26 16.41 -23.10
CA ILE A 272 20.99 17.82 -22.78
C ILE A 272 21.89 18.32 -21.65
N TYR A 273 22.22 17.48 -20.67
CA TYR A 273 23.15 17.79 -19.58
C TYR A 273 24.62 17.53 -19.94
N GLY A 274 24.98 17.41 -21.22
CA GLY A 274 26.37 17.29 -21.67
C GLY A 274 27.01 15.92 -21.43
N SER A 275 26.23 14.89 -21.08
CA SER A 275 26.77 13.53 -20.93
C SER A 275 27.13 12.91 -22.29
N HIS A 276 28.25 12.21 -22.37
CA HIS A 276 28.62 11.39 -23.53
C HIS A 276 27.79 10.10 -23.57
N THR A 277 26.60 10.20 -24.15
CA THR A 277 25.56 9.16 -24.07
C THR A 277 25.62 8.21 -25.26
N SER A 278 25.59 6.90 -24.98
CA SER A 278 25.44 5.83 -25.98
C SER A 278 24.20 4.99 -25.67
N ILE A 279 23.48 4.52 -26.69
CA ILE A 279 22.28 3.68 -26.52
C ILE A 279 22.54 2.29 -27.11
N VAL A 280 22.23 1.25 -26.36
CA VAL A 280 22.25 -0.14 -26.84
C VAL A 280 20.82 -0.62 -27.07
N VAL A 281 20.57 -1.09 -28.30
CA VAL A 281 19.24 -1.48 -28.76
C VAL A 281 19.26 -2.95 -29.18
N ARG A 282 18.40 -3.77 -28.58
CA ARG A 282 18.31 -5.22 -28.87
C ARG A 282 17.45 -5.53 -30.10
N SER A 283 16.49 -4.67 -30.44
CA SER A 283 15.54 -4.86 -31.54
C SER A 283 15.23 -3.51 -32.19
N PRO A 284 15.10 -3.44 -33.52
CA PRO A 284 14.89 -2.16 -34.22
C PRO A 284 13.63 -1.44 -33.72
N VAL A 285 13.75 -0.12 -33.56
CA VAL A 285 12.60 0.75 -33.23
C VAL A 285 11.71 0.85 -34.46
N ILE A 286 10.50 0.31 -34.40
CA ILE A 286 9.52 0.42 -35.48
C ILE A 286 8.86 1.79 -35.37
N SER A 287 9.25 2.71 -36.26
CA SER A 287 8.56 3.98 -36.45
C SER A 287 7.38 3.75 -37.39
N HIS A 288 6.16 3.73 -36.85
CA HIS A 288 4.96 3.88 -37.68
C HIS A 288 4.77 5.37 -37.96
N TYR A 289 5.28 5.84 -39.10
CA TYR A 289 4.85 7.12 -39.65
C TYR A 289 3.37 6.99 -40.03
N SER A 290 2.51 7.78 -39.37
CA SER A 290 1.12 8.03 -39.77
C SER A 290 1.06 9.39 -40.47
#